data_AF-A0A1G5LDF8-F1
#
_entry.id   AF-A0A1G5LDF8-F1
#
_cell.length_a   1.000
_cell.length_b   1.000
_cell.length_c   1.000
_cell.angle_alpha   90.00
_cell.angle_beta   90.00
_cell.angle_gamma   90.00
#
_symmetry.space_group_name_H-M   'P 1'
#
loop_
_entity.id
_entity.type
_entity.pdbx_description
1 polymer ?
#
loop_
_entity_poly.entity_id
_entity_poly.type
_entity_poly.pdbx_seq_one_letter_code
_entity_poly.pdbx_strand_id
1 'polypeptide(L)' 'MLQHKPKQISFHSSLYNKIPENHILKRIDSAVDFSFINGLLENSYCKEFGRPA' A
#
# COMPACT_ATOMS: atom_id res chain seq x y z
N MET A 1 -6.15 -5.91 -12.49
CA MET A 1 -6.95 -6.15 -11.27
C MET A 1 -6.21 -5.54 -10.10
N LEU A 2 -6.88 -4.67 -9.33
CA LEU A 2 -6.23 -4.01 -8.21
C LEU A 2 -5.76 -5.02 -7.17
N GLN A 3 -4.48 -4.96 -6.78
CA GLN A 3 -3.93 -5.93 -5.85
C GLN A 3 -4.15 -5.46 -4.41
N HIS A 4 -4.99 -6.18 -3.67
CA HIS A 4 -5.23 -5.95 -2.23
C HIS A 4 -4.02 -6.22 -1.32
N LYS A 5 -2.89 -6.66 -1.88
CA LYS A 5 -1.67 -6.95 -1.12
C LYS A 5 -0.50 -6.18 -1.72
N PRO A 6 0.40 -5.63 -0.88
CA PRO A 6 1.61 -5.01 -1.38
C PRO A 6 2.41 -6.05 -2.17
N LYS A 7 2.55 -5.83 -3.48
CA LYS A 7 3.44 -6.58 -4.35
C LYS A 7 4.83 -6.50 -3.73
N GLN A 8 5.37 -7.60 -3.23
CA GLN A 8 6.62 -7.66 -2.46
C GLN A 8 7.67 -6.70 -3.06
N ILE A 9 7.95 -5.61 -2.35
CA ILE A 9 8.57 -4.40 -2.91
C ILE A 9 10.08 -4.61 -3.20
N SER A 10 10.71 -5.60 -2.58
CA SER A 10 12.04 -6.16 -2.89
C SER A 10 12.38 -7.22 -1.84
N PHE A 11 13.52 -7.91 -1.96
CA PHE A 11 14.06 -8.77 -0.89
C PHE A 11 14.12 -8.05 0.48
N HIS A 12 14.40 -6.75 0.46
CA HIS A 12 14.52 -5.91 1.65
C HIS A 12 13.18 -5.61 2.34
N SER A 13 12.04 -5.91 1.73
CA SER A 13 10.73 -5.66 2.37
C SER A 13 10.54 -6.49 3.65
N SER A 14 11.23 -7.61 3.77
CA SER A 14 11.26 -8.43 4.99
C SER A 14 11.85 -7.68 6.20
N LEU A 15 12.67 -6.63 5.98
CA LEU A 15 13.25 -5.84 7.06
C LEU A 15 12.19 -5.01 7.80
N TYR A 16 11.07 -4.66 7.17
CA TYR A 16 9.97 -3.95 7.83
C TYR A 16 9.36 -4.77 8.98
N ASN A 17 9.46 -6.10 8.93
CA ASN A 17 9.01 -6.98 10.02
C ASN A 17 9.87 -6.81 11.29
N LYS A 18 11.10 -6.28 11.18
CA LYS A 18 11.97 -6.01 12.33
C LYS A 18 11.67 -4.68 13.04
N ILE A 19 10.83 -3.83 12.46
CA ILE A 19 10.45 -2.55 13.09
C ILE A 19 9.53 -2.84 14.29
N PRO A 20 9.78 -2.26 15.48
CA PRO A 20 8.93 -2.44 16.66
C PRO A 20 7.47 -2.04 16.41
N GLU A 21 6.51 -2.74 17.02
CA GLU A 21 5.07 -2.43 16.85
C GLU A 21 4.68 -1.06 17.40
N ASN A 22 5.37 -0.59 18.44
CA ASN A 22 5.14 0.75 18.99
C ASN A 22 5.74 1.89 18.15
N HIS A 23 6.37 1.58 17.01
CA HIS A 23 6.94 2.57 16.10
C HIS A 23 5.85 3.45 15.50
N ILE A 24 6.10 4.76 15.46
CA ILE A 24 5.11 5.78 15.04
C ILE A 24 4.50 5.49 13.67
N LEU A 25 5.29 5.05 12.69
CA LEU A 25 4.78 4.76 11.34
C LEU A 25 3.81 3.56 11.31
N LYS A 26 4.07 2.51 12.10
CA LYS A 26 3.15 1.36 12.21
C LYS A 26 1.84 1.76 12.90
N ARG A 27 1.94 2.64 13.91
CA ARG A 27 0.77 3.18 14.61
C ARG A 27 -0.08 4.09 13.71
N ILE A 28 0.54 4.86 12.82
CA ILE A 28 -0.18 5.68 11.84
C ILE A 28 -0.85 4.78 10.81
N ASP A 29 -0.12 3.81 10.26
CA ASP A 29 -0.64 2.84 9.28
C ASP A 29 -1.85 2.07 9.82
N SER A 30 -1.86 1.69 11.10
CA SER A 30 -3.00 1.01 11.72
C SER A 30 -4.17 1.93 12.08
N ALA A 31 -3.94 3.24 12.19
CA ALA A 31 -4.97 4.21 12.56
C ALA A 31 -5.66 4.86 11.36
N VAL A 32 -5.09 4.74 10.16
CA VAL A 32 -5.56 5.44 8.96
C VAL A 32 -5.83 4.44 7.84
N ASP A 33 -7.09 4.37 7.41
CA ASP A 33 -7.49 3.54 6.27
C ASP A 33 -7.57 4.38 4.99
N PHE A 34 -6.71 4.09 4.03
CA PHE A 34 -6.69 4.72 2.69
C PHE A 34 -7.24 3.81 1.58
N SER A 35 -7.86 2.68 1.93
CA SER A 35 -8.39 1.72 0.95
C SER A 35 -9.40 2.35 -0.03
N PHE A 36 -10.10 3.41 0.39
CA PHE A 36 -11.09 4.13 -0.41
C PHE A 36 -10.51 4.94 -1.58
N ILE A 37 -9.24 5.35 -1.51
CA ILE A 37 -8.62 6.26 -2.49
C ILE A 37 -8.59 5.63 -3.88
N ASN A 38 -8.33 4.34 -3.96
CA ASN A 38 -8.26 3.62 -5.23
C ASN A 38 -9.59 3.65 -5.99
N GLY A 39 -10.71 3.48 -5.28
CA GLY A 39 -12.05 3.62 -5.87
C GLY A 39 -12.36 5.07 -6.26
N LEU A 40 -11.96 6.03 -5.43
CA LEU A 40 -12.15 7.45 -5.71
C LEU A 40 -11.44 7.92 -6.98
N LEU A 41 -10.23 7.40 -7.24
CA LEU A 41 -9.37 7.82 -8.34
C LEU A 41 -9.37 6.87 -9.54
N GLU A 42 -10.23 5.84 -9.54
CA GLU A 42 -10.25 4.79 -10.57
C GLU A 42 -10.26 5.38 -12.00
N ASN A 43 -11.11 6.38 -12.23
CA ASN A 43 -11.28 7.02 -13.53
C ASN A 43 -10.10 7.90 -13.95
N SER A 44 -9.21 8.25 -13.02
CA SER A 44 -7.99 9.01 -13.29
C SER A 44 -6.81 8.12 -13.68
N TYR A 45 -6.90 6.80 -13.46
CA TYR A 45 -5.84 5.87 -13.83
C TYR A 45 -5.93 5.44 -15.29
N CYS A 46 -4.76 5.37 -15.94
CA CYS A 46 -4.67 4.73 -17.26
C CYS A 46 -4.76 3.20 -17.09
N LYS A 47 -5.85 2.61 -17.58
CA LYS A 47 -6.11 1.16 -17.46
C LYS A 47 -5.03 0.31 -18.15
N GLU A 48 -4.47 0.82 -19.24
CA GLU A 48 -3.59 0.08 -20.14
C GLU A 48 -2.10 0.34 -19.89
N PHE A 49 -1.73 1.54 -19.43
CA PHE A 49 -0.33 1.98 -19.36
C PHE A 49 0.08 2.52 -17.98
N GLY A 50 -0.75 2.34 -16.94
CA GLY A 50 -0.43 2.72 -15.56
C GLY A 50 0.20 1.61 -14.73
N ARG A 51 0.77 1.96 -13.57
CA ARG A 51 0.99 0.96 -12.51
C ARG A 51 -0.40 0.42 -12.12
N PRO A 52 -0.62 -0.91 -12.10
CA PRO A 52 -1.89 -1.44 -11.60
C PRO A 52 -2.08 -0.91 -10.18
N ALA A 53 -3.13 -0.10 -9.99
CA ALA A 53 -3.52 0.42 -8.69
C ALA A 53 -3.88 -0.71 -7.71
#